data_AF-A0ABD6DUR0-F1
#
_entry.id   AF-A0ABD6DUR0-F1
#
_cell.length_a   1.000
_cell.length_b   1.000
_cell.length_c   1.000
_cell.angle_alpha   90.00
_cell.angle_beta   90.00
_cell.angle_gamma   90.00
#
_symmetry.space_group_name_H-M   'P 1'
#
loop_
_entity.id
_entity.type
_entity.pdbx_description
1 polymer ?
#
loop_
_entity_poly.entity_id
_entity_poly.type
_entity_poly.pdbx_seq_one_letter_code
_entity_poly.pdbx_strand_id
1 'polypeptide(L)' 'MPTTVSKPSHIKFRREADGGLVYDHENYGYEDASMYAVSDTVIDALEFVGDGKSRDAVESKFSPPVVESLLERGVLTDGE' A
#
# COMPACT_ATOMS: atom_id res chain seq x y z
N MET A 1 -12.91 12.09 -9.08
CA MET A 1 -12.27 11.30 -8.01
C MET A 1 -11.42 10.26 -8.72
N PRO A 2 -10.15 10.12 -8.37
CA PRO A 2 -9.28 9.14 -9.00
C PRO A 2 -9.90 7.76 -8.81
N THR A 3 -10.23 7.11 -9.92
CA THR A 3 -10.92 5.81 -9.93
C THR A 3 -9.96 4.65 -9.79
N THR A 4 -8.66 4.92 -9.83
CA THR A 4 -7.60 3.91 -9.82
C THR A 4 -6.64 4.21 -8.68
N VAL A 5 -6.28 3.16 -7.94
CA VAL A 5 -5.23 3.16 -6.94
C VAL A 5 -4.10 2.26 -7.41
N SER A 6 -2.88 2.68 -7.16
CA SER A 6 -1.66 1.98 -7.53
C SER A 6 -0.72 1.92 -6.34
N LYS A 7 0.23 0.98 -6.39
CA LYS A 7 1.33 0.99 -5.43
C LYS A 7 2.32 2.08 -5.81
N PRO A 8 2.77 2.93 -4.87
CA PRO A 8 3.82 3.89 -5.16
C PRO A 8 5.11 3.20 -5.60
N SER A 9 5.88 3.86 -6.45
CA SER A 9 7.13 3.34 -7.01
C SER A 9 8.23 3.22 -5.94
N HIS A 10 8.24 4.13 -4.96
CA HIS A 10 9.13 4.12 -3.81
C HIS A 10 8.74 3.09 -2.74
N ILE A 11 7.48 2.65 -2.67
CA ILE A 11 7.07 1.62 -1.71
C ILE A 11 7.55 0.24 -2.17
N LYS A 12 8.29 -0.43 -1.29
CA LYS A 12 8.62 -1.86 -1.41
C LYS A 12 7.94 -2.63 -0.28
N PHE A 13 7.60 -3.89 -0.52
CA PHE A 13 7.02 -4.74 0.50
C PHE A 13 7.47 -6.18 0.34
N ARG A 14 7.39 -6.96 1.43
CA ARG A 14 7.58 -8.41 1.40
C ARG A 14 6.55 -9.09 2.30
N ARG A 15 6.02 -10.23 1.85
CA ARG A 15 5.21 -11.11 2.69
C ARG A 15 6.11 -11.90 3.64
N GLU A 16 5.70 -12.02 4.88
CA GLU A 16 6.31 -12.85 5.91
C GLU A 16 5.28 -13.85 6.48
N ALA A 17 5.73 -14.78 7.32
CA ALA A 17 4.89 -15.86 7.84
C ALA A 17 3.71 -15.38 8.72
N ASP A 18 3.81 -14.18 9.33
CA ASP A 18 2.79 -13.59 10.21
C ASP A 18 2.28 -12.22 9.69
N GLY A 19 2.40 -11.95 8.40
CA GLY A 19 1.98 -10.69 7.79
C GLY A 19 2.94 -10.20 6.72
N GLY A 20 3.45 -8.98 6.85
CA GLY A 20 4.58 -8.56 6.04
C GLY A 20 5.18 -7.23 6.47
N LEU A 21 6.17 -6.80 5.70
CA LEU A 21 6.91 -5.57 5.94
C LEU A 21 6.76 -4.65 4.74
N VAL A 22 6.55 -3.38 5.03
CA VAL A 22 6.52 -2.30 4.05
C VAL A 22 7.70 -1.36 4.32
N TYR A 23 8.34 -0.94 3.23
CA TYR A 23 9.51 -0.08 3.21
C TYR A 23 9.18 1.15 2.37
N ASP A 24 9.22 2.32 3.00
CA ASP A 24 9.21 3.59 2.29
C ASP A 24 10.61 3.96 1.82
N HIS A 25 10.80 4.01 0.50
CA HIS A 25 12.08 4.36 -0.11
C HIS A 25 12.16 5.83 -0.52
N GLU A 26 11.11 6.64 -0.32
CA GLU A 26 11.16 8.07 -0.62
C GLU A 26 12.10 8.82 0.34
N ASN A 27 12.33 8.28 1.55
CA ASN A 27 13.30 8.79 2.53
C ASN A 27 14.74 8.29 2.32
N TYR A 28 15.16 7.97 1.09
CA TYR A 28 16.54 7.53 0.83
C TYR A 28 17.54 8.70 0.95
N GLY A 29 18.00 8.96 2.17
CA GLY A 29 18.92 10.06 2.49
C GLY A 29 18.73 10.70 3.87
N TYR A 30 17.63 10.38 4.55
CA TYR A 30 17.40 10.67 5.96
C TYR A 30 17.52 9.37 6.77
N GLU A 31 17.90 9.45 8.05
CA GLU A 31 18.00 8.30 8.97
C GLU A 31 16.67 7.55 9.19
N ASP A 32 15.58 8.03 8.59
CA ASP A 32 14.19 7.58 8.76
C ASP A 32 13.67 6.83 7.52
N ALA A 33 14.44 5.86 7.01
CA ALA A 33 13.86 4.82 6.16
C ALA A 33 12.86 4.04 7.02
N SER A 34 11.62 4.52 7.09
CA SER A 34 10.57 4.02 7.97
C SER A 34 10.10 2.65 7.47
N MET A 35 10.65 1.59 8.08
CA MET A 35 10.19 0.22 7.90
C MET A 35 9.12 -0.07 8.95
N TYR A 36 7.96 -0.56 8.53
CA TYR A 36 6.91 -0.93 9.47
C TYR A 36 6.30 -2.29 9.13
N ALA A 37 6.07 -3.06 10.20
CA ALA A 37 5.36 -4.33 10.12
C ALA A 37 3.87 -4.06 9.89
N VAL A 38 3.29 -4.81 8.98
CA VAL A 38 1.87 -4.75 8.63
C VAL A 38 1.26 -6.14 8.68
N SER A 39 -0.06 -6.18 8.86
CA SER A 39 -0.82 -7.42 8.77
C SER A 39 -0.85 -7.95 7.33
N ASP A 40 -1.12 -9.25 7.18
CA ASP A 40 -1.21 -9.89 5.86
C ASP A 40 -2.23 -9.21 4.93
N THR A 41 -3.32 -8.65 5.48
CA THR A 41 -4.33 -7.89 4.73
C THR A 41 -3.74 -6.73 3.94
N VAL A 42 -2.73 -6.03 4.49
CA VAL A 42 -2.07 -4.92 3.79
C VAL A 42 -1.22 -5.43 2.64
N ILE A 43 -0.54 -6.56 2.84
CA ILE A 43 0.25 -7.21 1.81
C ILE A 43 -0.66 -7.72 0.68
N ASP A 44 -1.78 -8.36 1.03
CA ASP A 44 -2.76 -8.84 0.05
C ASP A 44 -3.36 -7.66 -0.74
N ALA A 45 -3.59 -6.51 -0.11
CA ALA A 45 -4.04 -5.30 -0.80
C ALA A 45 -3.00 -4.75 -1.79
N LEU A 46 -1.73 -4.69 -1.37
CA LEU A 46 -0.61 -4.28 -2.22
C LEU A 46 -0.39 -5.22 -3.41
N GLU A 47 -0.47 -6.53 -3.18
CA GLU A 47 -0.40 -7.56 -4.24
C GLU A 47 -1.60 -7.49 -5.18
N PHE A 48 -2.80 -7.24 -4.63
CA PHE A 48 -4.03 -7.15 -5.41
C PHE A 48 -4.07 -5.91 -6.31
N VAL A 49 -3.51 -4.80 -5.83
CA VAL A 49 -3.37 -3.56 -6.60
C VAL A 49 -2.32 -3.70 -7.70
N GLY A 50 -1.15 -4.26 -7.39
CA GLY A 50 -0.04 -4.38 -8.33
C GLY A 50 0.38 -3.01 -8.90
N ASP A 51 0.37 -2.89 -10.22
CA ASP A 51 0.70 -1.64 -10.94
C ASP A 51 -0.49 -0.67 -11.09
N GLY A 52 -1.71 -1.12 -10.79
CA GLY A 52 -2.90 -0.27 -10.83
C GLY A 52 -4.21 -1.04 -10.89
N LYS A 53 -5.15 -0.62 -10.06
CA LYS A 53 -6.46 -1.27 -9.89
C LYS A 53 -7.54 -0.24 -9.62
N SER A 54 -8.76 -0.53 -10.05
CA SER A 54 -9.90 0.31 -9.72
C SER A 54 -10.13 0.35 -8.21
N ARG A 55 -10.23 1.55 -7.63
CA ARG A 55 -10.46 1.77 -6.21
C ARG A 55 -11.65 0.97 -5.70
N ASP A 56 -12.76 1.00 -6.44
CA ASP A 56 -13.98 0.25 -6.13
C ASP A 56 -13.74 -1.26 -5.96
N ALA A 57 -12.91 -1.87 -6.81
CA ALA A 57 -12.57 -3.28 -6.72
C ALA A 57 -11.72 -3.60 -5.47
N VAL A 58 -10.84 -2.67 -5.07
CA VAL A 58 -10.04 -2.80 -3.85
C VAL A 58 -10.92 -2.60 -2.62
N GLU A 59 -11.77 -1.59 -2.61
CA GLU A 59 -12.71 -1.29 -1.52
C GLU A 59 -13.74 -2.41 -1.34
N SER A 60 -14.19 -3.04 -2.43
CA SER A 60 -15.08 -4.20 -2.39
C SER A 60 -14.42 -5.41 -1.72
N LYS A 61 -13.10 -5.59 -1.87
CA LYS A 61 -12.36 -6.70 -1.28
C LYS A 61 -11.87 -6.43 0.15
N PHE A 62 -11.38 -5.21 0.42
CA PHE A 62 -10.69 -4.86 1.68
C PHE A 62 -11.48 -3.91 2.59
N SER A 63 -12.64 -3.42 2.13
CA SER A 63 -13.44 -2.35 2.73
C SER A 63 -12.89 -0.92 2.47
N PRO A 64 -13.78 0.07 2.26
CA PRO A 64 -13.41 1.49 2.09
C PRO A 64 -12.47 2.05 3.16
N PRO A 65 -12.73 1.88 4.48
CA PRO A 65 -11.88 2.50 5.51
C PRO A 65 -10.45 1.95 5.52
N VAL A 66 -10.24 0.71 5.08
CA VAL A 66 -8.91 0.12 4.96
C VAL A 66 -8.15 0.79 3.81
N VAL A 67 -8.79 0.93 2.65
CA VAL A 67 -8.18 1.60 1.48
C VAL A 67 -7.84 3.05 1.80
N GLU A 68 -8.74 3.78 2.48
CA GLU A 68 -8.46 5.15 2.93
C GLU A 68 -7.27 5.19 3.89
N SER A 69 -7.21 4.30 4.88
CA SER A 69 -6.08 4.23 5.81
C SER A 69 -4.75 3.93 5.09
N LEU A 70 -4.78 3.12 4.03
CA LEU A 70 -3.59 2.79 3.23
C LEU A 70 -3.13 3.99 2.39
N LEU A 71 -4.06 4.79 1.86
CA LEU A 71 -3.77 6.03 1.15
C LEU A 71 -3.19 7.08 2.10
N GLU A 72 -3.81 7.29 3.27
CA GLU A 72 -3.34 8.25 4.28
C GLU A 72 -1.92 7.93 4.78
N ARG A 73 -1.58 6.64 4.83
CA ARG A 73 -0.24 6.16 5.23
C ARG A 73 0.78 6.18 4.09
N GLY A 74 0.39 6.55 2.87
CA GLY A 74 1.25 6.51 1.69
C GLY A 74 1.60 5.10 1.22
N VAL A 75 0.89 4.06 1.67
CA VAL A 75 1.09 2.66 1.24
C VAL A 75 0.53 2.46 -0.17
N LEU A 76 -0.61 3.09 -0.44
CA LEU A 76 -1.23 3.20 -1.76
C LEU A 76 -1.17 4.66 -2.20
N THR A 77 -1.16 4.89 -3.51
CA THR A 77 -1.37 6.20 -4.10
C THR A 77 -2.59 6.14 -5.01
N ASP A 78 -3.37 7.20 -5.04
CA ASP A 78 -4.29 7.41 -6.14
C ASP A 78 -3.52 7.73 -7.42
N GLY A 79 -4.00 7.23 -8.55
CA GLY A 79 -3.51 7.60 -9.86
C GLY A 79 -4.16 8.91 -10.31
N GLU A 80 -3.34 9.89 -10.69
CA GLU A 80 -3.77 11.18 -11.25
C GLU A 80 -4.56 11.02 -12.57
#